data_AF-A0A5D4HF11-F1
#
_entry.id   AF-A0A5D4HF11-F1
#
_cell.length_a   1.000
_cell.length_b   1.000
_cell.length_c   1.000
_cell.angle_alpha   90.00
_cell.angle_beta   90.00
_cell.angle_gamma   90.00
#
_symmetry.space_group_name_H-M   'P 1'
#
loop_
_entity.id
_entity.type
_entity.pdbx_description
1 polymer ?
#
loop_
_entity_poly.entity_id
_entity_poly.type
_entity_poly.pdbx_seq_one_letter_code
_entity_poly.pdbx_strand_id
1 'polypeptide(L)'
;MILKLTLVTGLLFLNMAYGQEIVKGIIYEDANLNGKKESKEKGLAQVAVSNGIDVVFTNGSGEYELPVRDNSIFFVIKPNGYQFPLDENNIPQFYYIHKPQGSPELKYQGSTPTGKLPKSLNFGLLKDTNEQKDFRALVFGDPQAYTTDEIDYFHKGIVQEITNKEKYAFGLSLGDLVGDNLSLHDAYKNAIGKIGLPWFNVMGNHDMNYDVKEDIFSDETYEKNFGPNNFSFNYGDAHFIILDNIIYPNPRTGKGYLGGFRKDQLDFVENDLKFVPKDKLIVLAFHIPLLHKNSDVFRDEDRQRLFDLLADYPNTLSLSAHTHFQQQNFYSKTDGWKQDKPHHEYNVGTTSGDWYSGLKNEQGVPTSTMRDGTPKGYAILNISGNTYTFDYKVAGQPEDYQLKIIYPAELKQKELRRYTLYTNFFMGKADDIVEYSLDGKKWQKMEQVTTEDPSYLYEVLKFDNADKLVEGRRPSNAVPSAHLWQAKLQKLPAGNHTVQVRATDMFGKTHVQSKELRIVK
;
A
#
# COMPACT_ATOMS: atom_id res chain seq x y z
N MET A 1 -75.45 9.10 49.92
CA MET A 1 -75.21 9.66 48.56
C MET A 1 -73.86 10.37 48.58
N ILE A 2 -72.77 9.65 48.33
CA ILE A 2 -71.43 10.23 48.08
C ILE A 2 -70.80 9.35 46.99
N LEU A 3 -70.72 9.89 45.78
CA LEU A 3 -70.16 9.23 44.61
C LEU A 3 -68.64 9.50 44.60
N LYS A 4 -67.82 8.46 44.76
CA LYS A 4 -66.37 8.55 44.53
C LYS A 4 -66.12 8.35 43.03
N LEU A 5 -65.63 9.40 42.38
CA LEU A 5 -65.18 9.39 41.00
C LEU A 5 -63.73 8.92 40.97
N THR A 6 -63.47 7.72 40.47
CA THR A 6 -62.11 7.20 40.25
C THR A 6 -61.65 7.62 38.87
N LEU A 7 -60.67 8.53 38.80
CA LEU A 7 -60.02 8.95 37.56
C LEU A 7 -58.93 7.90 37.22
N VAL A 8 -59.12 7.15 36.13
CA VAL A 8 -58.11 6.24 35.59
C VAL A 8 -57.27 7.01 34.58
N THR A 9 -56.06 7.38 34.97
CA THR A 9 -55.03 7.92 34.06
C THR A 9 -54.35 6.76 33.34
N GLY A 10 -54.69 6.56 32.06
CA GLY A 10 -53.96 5.63 31.19
C GLY A 10 -52.65 6.28 30.70
N LEU A 11 -51.51 5.76 31.15
CA LEU A 11 -50.21 6.05 30.52
C LEU A 11 -50.14 5.31 29.18
N LEU A 12 -50.21 6.05 28.08
CA LEU A 12 -49.81 5.58 26.76
C LEU A 12 -48.27 5.58 26.70
N PHE A 13 -47.67 4.40 26.80
CA PHE A 13 -46.27 4.18 26.40
C PHE A 13 -46.19 4.28 24.88
N LEU A 14 -45.78 5.44 24.37
CA LEU A 14 -45.31 5.60 22.99
C LEU A 14 -43.99 4.85 22.85
N ASN A 15 -44.04 3.61 22.37
CA ASN A 15 -42.88 2.94 21.81
C ASN A 15 -42.49 3.69 20.53
N MET A 16 -41.56 4.65 20.61
CA MET A 16 -40.86 5.13 19.43
C MET A 16 -39.98 3.99 18.92
N ALA A 17 -40.50 3.22 17.97
CA ALA A 17 -39.68 2.37 17.13
C ALA A 17 -38.84 3.31 16.24
N TYR A 18 -37.57 3.52 16.62
CA TYR A 18 -36.59 4.12 15.72
C TYR A 18 -36.35 3.10 14.59
N GLY A 19 -37.08 3.25 13.49
CA GLY A 19 -36.79 2.50 12.27
C GLY A 19 -35.42 2.91 11.75
N GLN A 20 -34.53 1.93 11.54
CA GLN A 20 -33.23 2.17 10.91
C GLN A 20 -33.48 2.77 9.51
N GLU A 21 -32.91 3.95 9.25
CA GLU A 21 -32.99 4.57 7.92
C GLU A 21 -32.32 3.65 6.90
N ILE A 22 -32.92 3.52 5.71
CA ILE A 22 -32.42 2.68 4.62
C ILE A 22 -32.08 3.59 3.44
N VAL A 23 -30.83 3.55 2.98
CA VAL A 23 -30.47 4.16 1.70
C VAL A 23 -30.89 3.23 0.57
N LYS A 24 -31.41 3.82 -0.50
CA LYS A 24 -31.77 3.10 -1.73
C LYS A 24 -31.11 3.76 -2.91
N GLY A 25 -30.79 2.98 -3.91
CA GLY A 25 -30.03 3.46 -5.04
C GLY A 25 -30.03 2.54 -6.24
N ILE A 26 -29.46 3.02 -7.33
CA ILE A 26 -29.31 2.28 -8.58
C ILE A 26 -27.87 2.37 -9.05
N ILE A 27 -27.28 1.21 -9.34
CA ILE A 27 -26.03 1.11 -10.10
C ILE A 27 -26.40 0.96 -11.57
N TYR A 28 -25.79 1.77 -12.44
CA TYR A 28 -26.14 1.79 -13.85
C TYR A 28 -24.92 1.99 -14.75
N GLU A 29 -25.06 1.62 -16.02
CA GLU A 29 -24.08 1.92 -17.07
C GLU A 29 -24.29 3.37 -17.52
N ASP A 30 -23.37 4.26 -17.13
CA ASP A 30 -23.37 5.67 -17.51
C ASP A 30 -22.81 5.80 -18.94
N ALA A 31 -23.69 5.56 -19.91
CA ALA A 31 -23.31 5.43 -21.31
C ALA A 31 -23.01 6.79 -21.97
N ASN A 32 -23.47 7.90 -21.38
CA ASN A 32 -23.27 9.25 -21.90
C ASN A 32 -22.25 10.07 -21.10
N LEU A 33 -21.66 9.49 -20.05
CA LEU A 33 -20.59 10.05 -19.21
C LEU A 33 -21.02 11.31 -18.43
N ASN A 34 -22.30 11.43 -18.09
CA ASN A 34 -22.84 12.63 -17.45
C ASN A 34 -23.04 12.51 -15.94
N GLY A 35 -22.79 11.33 -15.36
CA GLY A 35 -22.92 11.06 -13.92
C GLY A 35 -24.35 11.10 -13.39
N LYS A 36 -25.37 11.03 -14.25
CA LYS A 36 -26.78 11.12 -13.86
C LYS A 36 -27.59 9.99 -14.48
N LYS A 37 -28.24 9.19 -13.62
CA LYS A 37 -29.15 8.12 -14.05
C LYS A 37 -30.29 8.66 -14.93
N GLU A 38 -30.34 8.23 -16.18
CA GLU A 38 -31.41 8.52 -17.13
C GLU A 38 -32.25 7.27 -17.46
N SER A 39 -33.48 7.44 -17.98
CA SER A 39 -34.41 6.34 -18.20
C SER A 39 -33.93 5.29 -19.21
N LYS A 40 -33.06 5.67 -20.15
CA LYS A 40 -32.49 4.78 -21.17
C LYS A 40 -31.27 3.99 -20.69
N GLU A 41 -30.68 4.39 -19.57
CA GLU A 41 -29.47 3.76 -19.06
C GLU A 41 -29.79 2.48 -18.32
N LYS A 42 -29.02 1.44 -18.64
CA LYS A 42 -29.22 0.10 -18.14
C LYS A 42 -28.77 0.02 -16.67
N GLY A 43 -29.63 -0.50 -15.81
CA GLY A 43 -29.25 -0.90 -14.45
C GLY A 43 -28.33 -2.12 -14.47
N LEU A 44 -27.34 -2.15 -13.58
CA LEU A 44 -26.34 -3.21 -13.50
C LEU A 44 -26.66 -4.14 -12.34
N ALA A 45 -27.03 -5.37 -12.67
CA ALA A 45 -27.33 -6.43 -11.70
C ALA A 45 -26.05 -7.09 -11.15
N GLN A 46 -26.13 -7.64 -9.94
CA GLN A 46 -25.04 -8.36 -9.27
C GLN A 46 -23.77 -7.51 -9.11
N VAL A 47 -23.93 -6.19 -8.94
CA VAL A 47 -22.85 -5.29 -8.51
C VAL A 47 -22.91 -5.15 -7.01
N ALA A 48 -21.78 -5.34 -6.34
CA ALA A 48 -21.69 -5.22 -4.89
C ALA A 48 -21.65 -3.74 -4.47
N VAL A 49 -22.42 -3.41 -3.44
CA VAL A 49 -22.50 -2.08 -2.83
C VAL A 49 -22.36 -2.24 -1.33
N SER A 50 -21.60 -1.34 -0.71
CA SER A 50 -21.30 -1.38 0.71
C SER A 50 -21.59 -0.05 1.40
N ASN A 51 -21.85 -0.12 2.70
CA ASN A 51 -21.91 1.04 3.61
C ASN A 51 -20.70 1.09 4.58
N GLY A 52 -19.64 0.35 4.25
CA GLY A 52 -18.46 0.18 5.11
C GLY A 52 -18.52 -1.01 6.07
N ILE A 53 -19.65 -1.74 6.13
CA ILE A 53 -19.80 -2.96 6.95
C ILE A 53 -20.59 -4.02 6.18
N ASP A 54 -21.81 -3.70 5.77
CA ASP A 54 -22.67 -4.62 5.03
C ASP A 54 -22.34 -4.55 3.54
N VAL A 55 -22.43 -5.69 2.86
CA VAL A 55 -22.29 -5.77 1.40
C VAL A 55 -23.53 -6.44 0.83
N VAL A 56 -24.12 -5.83 -0.20
CA VAL A 56 -25.30 -6.35 -0.90
C VAL A 56 -25.07 -6.32 -2.41
N PHE A 57 -25.67 -7.28 -3.13
CA PHE A 57 -25.74 -7.22 -4.58
C PHE A 57 -26.98 -6.45 -5.05
N THR A 58 -26.79 -5.69 -6.13
CA THR A 58 -27.91 -5.11 -6.87
C THR A 58 -28.79 -6.18 -7.50
N ASN A 59 -30.10 -5.88 -7.58
CA ASN A 59 -31.08 -6.75 -8.24
C ASN A 59 -31.00 -6.65 -9.79
N GLY A 60 -31.92 -7.33 -10.49
CA GLY A 60 -31.98 -7.32 -11.96
C GLY A 60 -32.13 -5.94 -12.62
N SER A 61 -32.66 -4.96 -11.89
CA SER A 61 -32.82 -3.57 -12.33
C SER A 61 -31.67 -2.66 -11.89
N GLY A 62 -30.64 -3.21 -11.23
CA GLY A 62 -29.53 -2.46 -10.67
C GLY A 62 -29.81 -1.80 -9.31
N GLU A 63 -30.95 -2.10 -8.68
CA GLU A 63 -31.34 -1.46 -7.42
C GLU A 63 -30.70 -2.14 -6.21
N TYR A 64 -30.38 -1.36 -5.19
CA TYR A 64 -29.88 -1.85 -3.91
C TYR A 64 -30.53 -1.12 -2.73
N GLU A 65 -30.49 -1.75 -1.56
CA GLU A 65 -30.89 -1.15 -0.28
C GLU A 65 -29.85 -1.50 0.79
N LEU A 66 -29.44 -0.51 1.58
CA LEU A 66 -28.48 -0.69 2.68
C LEU A 66 -28.94 0.05 3.93
N PRO A 67 -28.70 -0.48 5.13
CA PRO A 67 -28.93 0.29 6.34
C PRO A 67 -28.00 1.49 6.44
N VAL A 68 -28.52 2.59 6.96
CA VAL A 68 -27.76 3.80 7.27
C VAL A 68 -27.27 3.72 8.72
N ARG A 69 -26.01 4.10 8.92
CA ARG A 69 -25.37 4.30 10.23
C ARG A 69 -24.75 5.69 10.28
N ASP A 70 -24.47 6.18 11.48
CA ASP A 70 -23.72 7.43 11.65
C ASP A 70 -22.37 7.33 10.94
N ASN A 71 -21.99 8.40 10.22
CA ASN A 71 -20.76 8.48 9.42
C ASN A 71 -20.61 7.41 8.33
N SER A 72 -21.72 6.87 7.80
CA SER A 72 -21.65 5.91 6.69
C SER A 72 -21.01 6.52 5.45
N ILE A 73 -20.08 5.78 4.84
CA ILE A 73 -19.66 6.02 3.46
C ILE A 73 -20.24 4.89 2.62
N PHE A 74 -21.10 5.23 1.68
CA PHE A 74 -21.67 4.27 0.74
C PHE A 74 -20.79 4.19 -0.49
N PHE A 75 -20.42 3.00 -0.94
CA PHE A 75 -19.53 2.85 -2.09
C PHE A 75 -19.82 1.59 -2.91
N VAL A 76 -19.42 1.64 -4.16
CA VAL A 76 -19.57 0.54 -5.12
C VAL A 76 -18.27 -0.26 -5.18
N ILE A 77 -18.40 -1.59 -5.13
CA ILE A 77 -17.28 -2.50 -5.38
C ILE A 77 -17.23 -2.76 -6.88
N LYS A 78 -16.17 -2.25 -7.54
CA LYS A 78 -16.01 -2.34 -9.01
C LYS A 78 -16.20 -3.78 -9.49
N PRO A 79 -17.16 -4.07 -10.38
CA PRO A 79 -17.21 -5.34 -11.09
C PRO A 79 -16.22 -5.36 -12.25
N ASN A 80 -15.84 -6.56 -12.73
CA ASN A 80 -15.04 -6.70 -13.95
C ASN A 80 -15.79 -6.15 -15.17
N GLY A 81 -15.05 -5.60 -16.13
CA GLY A 81 -15.60 -5.04 -17.38
C GLY A 81 -16.22 -3.65 -17.23
N TYR A 82 -16.03 -3.02 -16.07
CA TYR A 82 -16.45 -1.66 -15.77
C TYR A 82 -15.33 -0.91 -15.06
N GLN A 83 -15.29 0.40 -15.23
CA GLN A 83 -14.38 1.32 -14.56
C GLN A 83 -15.19 2.45 -13.90
N PHE A 84 -14.57 3.11 -12.92
CA PHE A 84 -15.17 4.25 -12.24
C PHE A 84 -14.99 5.53 -13.06
N PRO A 85 -15.92 6.50 -12.96
CA PRO A 85 -15.62 7.88 -13.29
C PRO A 85 -14.43 8.37 -12.47
N LEU A 86 -13.60 9.24 -13.04
CA LEU A 86 -12.40 9.78 -12.39
C LEU A 86 -12.52 11.30 -12.26
N ASP A 87 -11.92 11.86 -11.21
CA ASP A 87 -11.73 13.31 -11.09
C ASP A 87 -10.55 13.82 -11.95
N GLU A 88 -10.24 15.12 -11.87
CA GLU A 88 -9.15 15.73 -12.61
C GLU A 88 -7.74 15.22 -12.22
N ASN A 89 -7.61 14.57 -11.07
CA ASN A 89 -6.38 13.94 -10.59
C ASN A 89 -6.37 12.42 -10.82
N ASN A 90 -7.35 11.89 -11.55
CA ASN A 90 -7.55 10.46 -11.82
C ASN A 90 -7.94 9.63 -10.58
N ILE A 91 -8.55 10.24 -9.57
CA ILE A 91 -9.06 9.53 -8.39
C ILE A 91 -10.46 8.99 -8.69
N PRO A 92 -10.69 7.68 -8.49
CA PRO A 92 -12.00 7.06 -8.68
C PRO A 92 -13.13 7.70 -7.87
N GLN A 93 -14.26 7.97 -8.53
CA GLN A 93 -15.47 8.57 -7.96
C GLN A 93 -16.55 7.48 -7.76
N PHE A 94 -16.40 6.67 -6.71
CA PHE A 94 -17.20 5.45 -6.48
C PHE A 94 -17.98 5.45 -5.16
N TYR A 95 -18.00 6.57 -4.44
CA TYR A 95 -18.52 6.66 -3.09
C TYR A 95 -19.36 7.92 -2.84
N TYR A 96 -20.13 7.89 -1.76
CA TYR A 96 -20.86 9.01 -1.20
C TYR A 96 -20.69 9.02 0.31
N ILE A 97 -20.13 10.12 0.82
CA ILE A 97 -19.96 10.34 2.25
C ILE A 97 -21.29 10.83 2.81
N HIS A 98 -21.79 10.16 3.86
CA HIS A 98 -22.99 10.57 4.58
C HIS A 98 -22.65 10.96 6.03
N LYS A 99 -22.39 12.26 6.23
CA LYS A 99 -22.18 12.90 7.52
C LYS A 99 -23.16 14.05 7.68
N PRO A 100 -24.42 13.82 8.12
CA PRO A 100 -25.46 14.84 8.17
C PRO A 100 -25.04 16.12 8.91
N GLN A 101 -24.24 15.97 9.98
CA GLN A 101 -23.74 17.06 10.80
C GLN A 101 -22.31 17.49 10.44
N GLY A 102 -21.69 16.84 9.45
CA GLY A 102 -20.29 17.02 9.11
C GLY A 102 -19.35 16.38 10.11
N SER A 103 -18.06 16.50 9.84
CA SER A 103 -16.97 16.11 10.74
C SER A 103 -16.91 17.01 11.97
N PRO A 104 -16.28 16.55 13.08
CA PRO A 104 -15.94 17.43 14.19
C PRO A 104 -15.06 18.61 13.75
N GLU A 105 -14.96 19.62 14.60
CA GLU A 105 -14.00 20.72 14.40
C GLU A 105 -12.58 20.19 14.63
N LEU A 106 -11.76 20.26 13.57
CA LEU A 106 -10.42 19.68 13.51
C LEU A 106 -9.43 20.69 12.90
N LYS A 107 -8.16 20.58 13.28
CA LYS A 107 -7.02 21.33 12.73
C LYS A 107 -6.98 21.19 11.21
N TYR A 108 -7.09 19.97 10.72
CA TYR A 108 -7.30 19.67 9.31
C TYR A 108 -8.76 19.28 9.13
N GLN A 109 -9.48 20.06 8.31
CA GLN A 109 -10.91 19.94 8.21
C GLN A 109 -11.33 18.69 7.45
N GLY A 110 -12.21 17.89 8.05
CA GLY A 110 -12.93 16.82 7.37
C GLY A 110 -14.08 17.31 6.48
N SER A 111 -15.06 16.44 6.31
CA SER A 111 -16.28 16.64 5.52
C SER A 111 -17.18 17.72 6.10
N THR A 112 -17.73 18.57 5.23
CA THR A 112 -18.80 19.51 5.59
C THR A 112 -20.12 18.76 5.81
N PRO A 113 -21.12 19.37 6.49
CA PRO A 113 -22.43 18.75 6.67
C PRO A 113 -23.07 18.35 5.34
N THR A 114 -23.32 17.05 5.16
CA THR A 114 -23.87 16.50 3.90
C THR A 114 -25.39 16.66 3.84
N GLY A 115 -26.03 16.92 4.98
CA GLY A 115 -27.49 16.97 5.10
C GLY A 115 -28.16 15.60 5.00
N LYS A 116 -29.46 15.60 4.67
CA LYS A 116 -30.26 14.38 4.51
C LYS A 116 -29.84 13.61 3.25
N LEU A 117 -30.02 12.29 3.27
CA LEU A 117 -29.80 11.46 2.09
C LEU A 117 -30.67 11.90 0.90
N PRO A 118 -30.16 11.79 -0.34
CA PRO A 118 -30.99 11.91 -1.52
C PRO A 118 -32.04 10.79 -1.56
N LYS A 119 -33.14 11.03 -2.29
CA LYS A 119 -34.20 10.00 -2.48
C LYS A 119 -33.69 8.71 -3.12
N SER A 120 -32.66 8.82 -3.94
CA SER A 120 -31.98 7.72 -4.61
C SER A 120 -30.50 8.07 -4.69
N LEU A 121 -29.65 7.22 -4.14
CA LEU A 121 -28.21 7.34 -4.24
C LEU A 121 -27.73 6.48 -5.41
N ASN A 122 -27.47 7.09 -6.56
CA ASN A 122 -27.14 6.35 -7.77
C ASN A 122 -25.65 6.45 -8.08
N PHE A 123 -25.07 5.39 -8.60
CA PHE A 123 -23.68 5.37 -9.07
C PHE A 123 -23.61 4.91 -10.52
N GLY A 124 -23.01 5.74 -11.36
CA GLY A 124 -22.75 5.43 -12.76
C GLY A 124 -21.40 4.73 -12.90
N LEU A 125 -21.38 3.59 -13.58
CA LEU A 125 -20.16 2.89 -13.97
C LEU A 125 -19.96 3.02 -15.48
N LEU A 126 -18.71 3.18 -15.89
CA LEU A 126 -18.35 3.25 -17.31
C LEU A 126 -17.96 1.86 -17.77
N LYS A 127 -18.37 1.44 -18.96
CA LYS A 127 -17.91 0.18 -19.52
C LYS A 127 -16.40 0.23 -19.77
N ASP A 128 -15.69 -0.80 -19.33
CA ASP A 128 -14.26 -0.94 -19.58
C ASP A 128 -14.05 -1.99 -20.68
N THR A 129 -13.68 -1.53 -21.87
CA THR A 129 -13.38 -2.39 -23.01
C THR A 129 -11.91 -2.80 -23.08
N ASN A 130 -11.08 -2.28 -22.18
CA ASN A 130 -9.64 -2.47 -22.18
C ASN A 130 -9.17 -3.32 -20.98
N GLU A 131 -10.03 -3.60 -20.00
CA GLU A 131 -9.72 -4.47 -18.86
C GLU A 131 -9.11 -5.80 -19.36
N GLN A 132 -7.91 -6.10 -18.89
CA GLN A 132 -7.19 -7.33 -19.20
C GLN A 132 -7.20 -8.26 -17.99
N LYS A 133 -7.30 -9.57 -18.25
CA LYS A 133 -7.15 -10.60 -17.22
C LYS A 133 -5.73 -10.59 -16.63
N ASP A 134 -4.73 -10.41 -17.49
CA ASP A 134 -3.34 -10.28 -17.11
C ASP A 134 -2.96 -8.79 -17.19
N PHE A 135 -2.44 -8.24 -16.10
CA PHE A 135 -2.21 -6.81 -15.99
C PHE A 135 -1.05 -6.48 -15.05
N ARG A 136 -0.65 -5.21 -15.06
CA ARG A 136 0.35 -4.66 -14.16
C ARG A 136 -0.23 -3.49 -13.39
N ALA A 137 0.15 -3.32 -12.13
CA ALA A 137 -0.22 -2.17 -11.32
C ALA A 137 1.02 -1.57 -10.65
N LEU A 138 1.04 -0.25 -10.54
CA LEU A 138 2.07 0.46 -9.78
C LEU A 138 1.74 0.39 -8.29
N VAL A 139 2.73 0.08 -7.46
CA VAL A 139 2.57 0.01 -6.00
C VAL A 139 3.63 0.87 -5.33
N PHE A 140 3.21 1.95 -4.69
CA PHE A 140 4.08 2.94 -4.05
C PHE A 140 4.00 2.78 -2.53
N GLY A 141 5.15 2.63 -1.87
CA GLY A 141 5.26 2.83 -0.42
C GLY A 141 5.58 4.28 -0.09
N ASP A 142 4.99 4.79 0.98
CA ASP A 142 5.30 6.01 1.73
C ASP A 142 5.89 7.17 0.89
N PRO A 143 5.09 7.86 0.06
CA PRO A 143 5.48 9.15 -0.52
C PRO A 143 5.85 10.18 0.55
N GLN A 144 5.09 10.26 1.64
CA GLN A 144 5.38 10.90 2.92
C GLN A 144 6.14 12.23 2.87
N ALA A 145 5.63 13.16 2.06
CA ALA A 145 6.18 14.51 2.00
C ALA A 145 5.69 15.36 3.18
N TYR A 146 6.62 15.97 3.92
CA TYR A 146 6.35 16.93 5.00
C TYR A 146 6.26 18.37 4.48
N THR A 147 6.76 18.63 3.27
CA THR A 147 6.84 19.97 2.67
C THR A 147 6.51 19.95 1.17
N THR A 148 6.24 21.12 0.60
CA THR A 148 6.05 21.28 -0.85
C THR A 148 7.31 20.94 -1.65
N ASP A 149 8.51 21.17 -1.09
CA ASP A 149 9.77 20.78 -1.72
C ASP A 149 9.92 19.26 -1.81
N GLU A 150 9.46 18.53 -0.79
CA GLU A 150 9.44 17.07 -0.79
C GLU A 150 8.37 16.51 -1.75
N ILE A 151 7.24 17.20 -1.94
CA ILE A 151 6.29 16.90 -3.05
C ILE A 151 6.97 17.08 -4.42
N ASP A 152 7.77 18.12 -4.60
CA ASP A 152 8.53 18.33 -5.83
C ASP A 152 9.61 17.26 -6.03
N TYR A 153 10.28 16.82 -4.96
CA TYR A 153 11.21 15.68 -4.99
C TYR A 153 10.50 14.37 -5.36
N PHE A 154 9.32 14.12 -4.81
CA PHE A 154 8.48 12.98 -5.20
C PHE A 154 8.14 13.05 -6.70
N HIS A 155 7.68 14.21 -7.16
CA HIS A 155 7.32 14.40 -8.56
C HIS A 155 8.52 14.15 -9.49
N LYS A 156 9.65 14.82 -9.26
CA LYS A 156 10.83 14.73 -10.12
C LYS A 156 11.50 13.36 -10.06
N GLY A 157 11.59 12.79 -8.85
CA GLY A 157 12.33 11.55 -8.59
C GLY A 157 11.56 10.28 -8.89
N ILE A 158 10.23 10.31 -8.93
CA ILE A 158 9.39 9.11 -9.06
C ILE A 158 8.35 9.30 -10.18
N VAL A 159 7.44 10.26 -10.02
CA VAL A 159 6.28 10.44 -10.91
C VAL A 159 6.72 10.72 -12.35
N GLN A 160 7.68 11.63 -12.56
CA GLN A 160 8.10 12.09 -13.89
C GLN A 160 8.82 10.99 -14.70
N GLU A 161 9.41 10.01 -14.03
CA GLU A 161 10.07 8.88 -14.70
C GLU A 161 9.05 7.92 -15.35
N ILE A 162 7.81 7.90 -14.87
CA ILE A 162 6.76 7.00 -15.35
C ILE A 162 6.10 7.60 -16.58
N THR A 163 6.66 7.29 -17.75
CA THR A 163 6.18 7.81 -19.04
C THR A 163 5.32 6.82 -19.83
N ASN A 164 5.48 5.51 -19.58
CA ASN A 164 4.78 4.43 -20.29
C ASN A 164 3.56 3.94 -19.49
N LYS A 165 2.63 4.86 -19.19
CA LYS A 165 1.51 4.59 -18.30
C LYS A 165 0.59 3.47 -18.82
N GLU A 166 0.48 3.31 -20.13
CA GLU A 166 -0.34 2.30 -20.82
C GLU A 166 0.06 0.85 -20.50
N LYS A 167 1.24 0.64 -19.89
CA LYS A 167 1.65 -0.67 -19.36
C LYS A 167 0.91 -1.07 -18.09
N TYR A 168 0.25 -0.13 -17.42
CA TYR A 168 -0.34 -0.32 -16.11
C TYR A 168 -1.85 -0.07 -16.13
N ALA A 169 -2.58 -0.88 -15.39
CA ALA A 169 -4.03 -0.78 -15.23
C ALA A 169 -4.42 0.36 -14.28
N PHE A 170 -3.70 0.47 -13.16
CA PHE A 170 -3.93 1.44 -12.10
C PHE A 170 -2.66 1.59 -11.25
N GLY A 171 -2.69 2.55 -10.31
CA GLY A 171 -1.71 2.65 -9.23
C GLY A 171 -2.34 2.58 -7.84
N LEU A 172 -1.52 2.21 -6.86
CA LEU A 172 -1.88 2.06 -5.46
C LEU A 172 -0.76 2.62 -4.57
N SER A 173 -1.07 3.59 -3.72
CA SER A 173 -0.17 4.03 -2.65
C SER A 173 -0.52 3.36 -1.34
N LEU A 174 0.47 2.80 -0.64
CA LEU A 174 0.31 2.01 0.58
C LEU A 174 0.41 2.85 1.86
N GLY A 175 -0.23 4.03 1.88
CA GLY A 175 -0.27 4.92 3.04
C GLY A 175 0.92 5.87 3.14
N ASP A 176 0.84 6.74 4.15
CA ASP A 176 1.75 7.83 4.42
C ASP A 176 1.91 8.69 3.16
N LEU A 177 0.78 9.18 2.66
CA LEU A 177 0.74 9.99 1.43
C LEU A 177 1.46 11.32 1.67
N VAL A 178 1.35 11.85 2.88
CA VAL A 178 2.07 13.02 3.39
C VAL A 178 2.62 12.75 4.80
N GLY A 179 3.53 13.60 5.28
CA GLY A 179 4.11 13.50 6.62
C GLY A 179 3.41 14.39 7.64
N ASP A 180 2.26 13.99 8.17
CA ASP A 180 1.45 14.71 9.19
C ASP A 180 0.85 16.06 8.78
N ASN A 181 1.28 16.61 7.64
CA ASN A 181 0.77 17.86 7.12
C ASN A 181 -0.31 17.63 6.07
N LEU A 182 -1.53 17.35 6.53
CA LEU A 182 -2.66 16.97 5.65
C LEU A 182 -3.08 18.08 4.67
N SER A 183 -2.62 19.33 4.84
CA SER A 183 -2.79 20.38 3.83
C SER A 183 -2.05 20.07 2.52
N LEU A 184 -1.13 19.12 2.52
CA LEU A 184 -0.40 18.67 1.33
C LEU A 184 -1.13 17.58 0.54
N HIS A 185 -2.28 17.06 1.01
CA HIS A 185 -3.07 16.07 0.28
C HIS A 185 -3.38 16.52 -1.15
N ASP A 186 -3.78 17.77 -1.37
CA ASP A 186 -4.06 18.28 -2.72
C ASP A 186 -2.79 18.37 -3.59
N ALA A 187 -1.65 18.74 -3.01
CA ALA A 187 -0.38 18.78 -3.72
C ALA A 187 0.09 17.36 -4.11
N TYR A 188 -0.11 16.38 -3.22
CA TYR A 188 0.12 14.97 -3.48
C TYR A 188 -0.79 14.45 -4.61
N LYS A 189 -2.12 14.69 -4.52
CA LYS A 189 -3.09 14.31 -5.57
C LYS A 189 -2.70 14.87 -6.92
N ASN A 190 -2.32 16.15 -6.97
CA ASN A 190 -1.86 16.78 -8.21
C ASN A 190 -0.59 16.14 -8.77
N ALA A 191 0.38 15.82 -7.91
CA ALA A 191 1.60 15.15 -8.33
C ALA A 191 1.33 13.76 -8.90
N ILE A 192 0.57 12.91 -8.19
CA ILE A 192 0.17 11.57 -8.65
C ILE A 192 -0.66 11.63 -9.93
N GLY A 193 -1.61 12.57 -10.03
CA GLY A 193 -2.50 12.69 -11.17
C GLY A 193 -1.78 12.93 -12.50
N LYS A 194 -0.53 13.42 -12.47
CA LYS A 194 0.32 13.57 -13.66
C LYS A 194 0.72 12.24 -14.30
N ILE A 195 0.65 11.11 -13.57
CA ILE A 195 0.84 9.77 -14.14
C ILE A 195 -0.30 9.45 -15.11
N GLY A 196 -1.52 9.93 -14.83
CA GLY A 196 -2.68 9.76 -15.71
C GLY A 196 -3.26 8.35 -15.69
N LEU A 197 -3.24 7.68 -14.53
CA LEU A 197 -3.85 6.37 -14.26
C LEU A 197 -4.89 6.49 -13.14
N PRO A 198 -5.93 5.64 -13.11
CA PRO A 198 -6.74 5.47 -11.90
C PRO A 198 -5.84 5.19 -10.70
N TRP A 199 -6.00 5.95 -9.62
CA TRP A 199 -5.14 5.82 -8.45
C TRP A 199 -5.92 5.57 -7.16
N PHE A 200 -5.59 4.47 -6.48
CA PHE A 200 -6.13 4.10 -5.18
C PHE A 200 -5.12 4.45 -4.08
N ASN A 201 -5.62 4.73 -2.88
CA ASN A 201 -4.78 5.04 -1.73
C ASN A 201 -5.21 4.19 -0.54
N VAL A 202 -4.24 3.69 0.19
CA VAL A 202 -4.33 3.21 1.56
C VAL A 202 -4.05 4.41 2.46
N MET A 203 -4.66 4.44 3.65
CA MET A 203 -4.36 5.42 4.68
C MET A 203 -3.16 4.97 5.50
N GLY A 204 -2.17 5.85 5.74
CA GLY A 204 -1.06 5.60 6.65
C GLY A 204 -1.20 6.35 7.97
N ASN A 205 -0.29 6.06 8.90
CA ASN A 205 -0.35 6.67 10.23
C ASN A 205 -0.04 8.18 10.18
N HIS A 206 0.63 8.67 9.15
CA HIS A 206 0.89 10.11 8.95
C HIS A 206 -0.23 10.85 8.19
N ASP A 207 -1.29 10.14 7.78
CA ASP A 207 -2.46 10.71 7.11
C ASP A 207 -3.62 10.99 8.10
N MET A 208 -3.38 10.89 9.40
CA MET A 208 -4.38 10.97 10.47
C MET A 208 -4.66 12.39 11.00
N ASN A 209 -5.91 12.60 11.43
CA ASN A 209 -6.31 13.65 12.34
C ASN A 209 -5.92 13.30 13.79
N TYR A 210 -4.84 13.90 14.30
CA TYR A 210 -4.33 13.63 15.66
C TYR A 210 -5.09 14.36 16.79
N ASP A 211 -5.99 15.27 16.48
CA ASP A 211 -6.73 16.09 17.43
C ASP A 211 -8.08 15.49 17.85
N VAL A 212 -8.17 14.16 17.82
CA VAL A 212 -9.36 13.37 18.18
C VAL A 212 -9.13 12.48 19.40
N LYS A 213 -10.22 11.96 19.98
CA LYS A 213 -10.19 11.05 21.13
C LYS A 213 -10.67 9.64 20.81
N GLU A 214 -11.21 9.44 19.62
CA GLU A 214 -11.81 8.18 19.17
C GLU A 214 -11.37 7.91 17.74
N ASP A 215 -11.08 6.65 17.44
CA ASP A 215 -10.53 6.16 16.16
C ASP A 215 -11.44 6.40 14.97
N ILE A 216 -12.76 6.41 15.19
CA ILE A 216 -13.74 6.70 14.13
C ILE A 216 -13.65 8.13 13.57
N PHE A 217 -12.85 9.01 14.18
CA PHE A 217 -12.64 10.38 13.72
C PHE A 217 -11.21 10.65 13.23
N SER A 218 -10.29 9.67 13.30
CA SER A 218 -8.88 9.90 12.94
C SER A 218 -8.64 9.98 11.43
N ASP A 219 -9.62 9.64 10.62
CA ASP A 219 -9.57 9.57 9.15
C ASP A 219 -10.37 10.69 8.45
N GLU A 220 -10.96 11.63 9.19
CA GLU A 220 -11.92 12.62 8.67
C GLU A 220 -11.41 13.44 7.47
N THR A 221 -10.14 13.89 7.51
CA THR A 221 -9.51 14.62 6.40
C THR A 221 -9.12 13.70 5.25
N TYR A 222 -8.73 12.46 5.56
CA TYR A 222 -8.43 11.44 4.55
C TYR A 222 -9.70 11.12 3.76
N GLU A 223 -10.80 10.80 4.45
CA GLU A 223 -12.08 10.44 3.84
C GLU A 223 -12.62 11.52 2.91
N LYS A 224 -12.55 12.78 3.37
CA LYS A 224 -12.93 13.93 2.55
C LYS A 224 -12.16 13.98 1.22
N ASN A 225 -10.87 13.66 1.24
CA ASN A 225 -9.98 13.88 0.11
C ASN A 225 -9.83 12.67 -0.81
N PHE A 226 -10.02 11.46 -0.29
CA PHE A 226 -9.73 10.19 -0.98
C PHE A 226 -10.88 9.17 -0.93
N GLY A 227 -11.91 9.40 -0.13
CA GLY A 227 -13.04 8.49 0.03
C GLY A 227 -12.86 7.45 1.13
N PRO A 228 -13.60 6.34 1.09
CA PRO A 228 -13.54 5.33 2.16
C PRO A 228 -12.10 4.81 2.32
N ASN A 229 -11.66 4.64 3.56
CA ASN A 229 -10.38 4.01 3.91
C ASN A 229 -10.49 2.48 4.06
N ASN A 230 -11.69 1.92 3.91
CA ASN A 230 -11.95 0.49 3.90
C ASN A 230 -12.91 0.16 2.74
N PHE A 231 -12.39 -0.46 1.67
CA PHE A 231 -13.17 -0.77 0.47
C PHE A 231 -12.54 -1.90 -0.35
N SER A 232 -13.24 -2.37 -1.38
CA SER A 232 -12.72 -3.38 -2.28
C SER A 232 -13.11 -3.13 -3.74
N PHE A 233 -12.38 -3.78 -4.66
CA PHE A 233 -12.66 -3.71 -6.09
C PHE A 233 -12.14 -4.95 -6.82
N ASN A 234 -12.78 -5.30 -7.94
CA ASN A 234 -12.30 -6.36 -8.81
C ASN A 234 -11.55 -5.81 -10.03
N TYR A 235 -10.48 -6.52 -10.41
CA TYR A 235 -9.80 -6.30 -11.69
C TYR A 235 -9.24 -7.65 -12.16
N GLY A 236 -9.66 -8.11 -13.33
CA GLY A 236 -9.30 -9.46 -13.81
C GLY A 236 -9.72 -10.55 -12.82
N ASP A 237 -8.83 -11.51 -12.57
CA ASP A 237 -9.09 -12.61 -11.62
C ASP A 237 -8.62 -12.30 -10.18
N ALA A 238 -8.36 -11.01 -9.88
CA ALA A 238 -8.01 -10.54 -8.55
C ALA A 238 -9.18 -9.78 -7.90
N HIS A 239 -9.21 -9.81 -6.58
CA HIS A 239 -10.08 -9.04 -5.72
C HIS A 239 -9.21 -8.31 -4.70
N PHE A 240 -9.21 -6.97 -4.78
CA PHE A 240 -8.39 -6.10 -3.96
C PHE A 240 -9.21 -5.62 -2.77
N ILE A 241 -8.66 -5.73 -1.57
CA ILE A 241 -9.27 -5.24 -0.32
C ILE A 241 -8.29 -4.24 0.29
N ILE A 242 -8.73 -2.98 0.37
CA ILE A 242 -7.98 -1.85 0.92
C ILE A 242 -8.47 -1.62 2.34
N LEU A 243 -7.56 -1.63 3.32
CA LEU A 243 -7.90 -1.52 4.74
C LEU A 243 -7.02 -0.49 5.44
N ASP A 244 -7.64 0.30 6.31
CA ASP A 244 -6.96 1.06 7.34
C ASP A 244 -6.66 0.14 8.52
N ASN A 245 -5.38 0.02 8.87
CA ASN A 245 -4.93 -0.83 9.96
C ASN A 245 -4.22 -0.07 11.10
N ILE A 246 -4.58 1.20 11.26
CA ILE A 246 -4.06 2.06 12.31
C ILE A 246 -5.17 2.34 13.33
N ILE A 247 -4.94 1.96 14.59
CA ILE A 247 -5.85 2.29 15.69
C ILE A 247 -5.30 3.47 16.48
N TYR A 248 -5.95 4.62 16.38
CA TYR A 248 -5.58 5.87 17.01
C TYR A 248 -6.74 6.53 17.79
N PRO A 249 -6.53 7.01 19.02
CA PRO A 249 -5.35 6.82 19.84
C PRO A 249 -5.17 5.35 20.22
N ASN A 250 -3.93 4.96 20.53
CA ASN A 250 -3.61 3.61 20.99
C ASN A 250 -4.55 3.22 22.16
N PRO A 251 -5.37 2.17 22.02
CA PRO A 251 -6.43 1.87 22.98
C PRO A 251 -5.91 1.38 24.33
N ARG A 252 -4.62 0.99 24.41
CA ARG A 252 -3.99 0.49 25.64
C ARG A 252 -3.32 1.60 26.44
N THR A 253 -2.71 2.57 25.75
CA THR A 253 -1.86 3.60 26.38
C THR A 253 -2.46 5.00 26.30
N GLY A 254 -3.42 5.23 25.40
CA GLY A 254 -3.93 6.54 25.03
C GLY A 254 -2.91 7.43 24.32
N LYS A 255 -1.75 6.90 23.90
CA LYS A 255 -0.64 7.64 23.28
C LYS A 255 -0.15 6.96 22.00
N GLY A 256 0.03 7.74 20.94
CA GLY A 256 0.40 7.21 19.62
C GLY A 256 -0.72 6.35 19.04
N TYR A 257 -0.37 5.45 18.13
CA TYR A 257 -1.28 4.47 17.54
C TYR A 257 -0.88 3.03 17.92
N LEU A 258 -1.70 2.08 17.52
CA LEU A 258 -1.43 0.64 17.57
C LEU A 258 -1.83 0.03 16.22
N GLY A 259 -0.99 -0.80 15.62
CA GLY A 259 -1.39 -1.57 14.45
C GLY A 259 -2.50 -2.55 14.80
N GLY A 260 -3.52 -2.65 13.96
CA GLY A 260 -4.65 -3.54 14.20
C GLY A 260 -5.84 -3.18 13.34
N PHE A 261 -6.94 -3.88 13.52
CA PHE A 261 -8.18 -3.59 12.80
C PHE A 261 -9.29 -3.38 13.82
N ARG A 262 -10.17 -2.41 13.53
CA ARG A 262 -11.44 -2.32 14.21
C ARG A 262 -12.34 -3.49 13.82
N LYS A 263 -13.37 -3.73 14.65
CA LYS A 263 -14.32 -4.82 14.43
C LYS A 263 -15.10 -4.65 13.13
N ASP A 264 -15.59 -3.44 12.86
CA ASP A 264 -16.38 -3.07 11.68
C ASP A 264 -15.61 -3.29 10.37
N GLN A 265 -14.31 -3.00 10.35
CA GLN A 265 -13.44 -3.25 9.20
C GLN A 265 -13.35 -4.75 8.87
N LEU A 266 -13.15 -5.60 9.88
CA LEU A 266 -13.12 -7.05 9.67
C LEU A 266 -14.51 -7.66 9.44
N ASP A 267 -15.58 -7.03 9.95
CA ASP A 267 -16.96 -7.37 9.58
C ASP A 267 -17.22 -7.08 8.08
N PHE A 268 -16.70 -5.96 7.56
CA PHE A 268 -16.72 -5.65 6.13
C PHE A 268 -16.00 -6.72 5.30
N VAL A 269 -14.76 -7.09 5.67
CA VAL A 269 -14.01 -8.16 4.97
C VAL A 269 -14.80 -9.46 4.95
N GLU A 270 -15.40 -9.85 6.08
CA GLU A 270 -16.23 -11.05 6.16
C GLU A 270 -17.46 -10.98 5.25
N ASN A 271 -18.12 -9.82 5.18
CA ASN A 271 -19.31 -9.63 4.34
C ASN A 271 -18.97 -9.54 2.86
N ASP A 272 -17.85 -8.92 2.51
CA ASP A 272 -17.37 -8.79 1.14
C ASP A 272 -16.99 -10.15 0.55
N LEU A 273 -16.19 -10.93 1.30
CA LEU A 273 -15.72 -12.25 0.86
C LEU A 273 -16.85 -13.25 0.59
N LYS A 274 -18.07 -13.06 1.15
CA LYS A 274 -19.25 -13.90 0.81
C LYS A 274 -19.60 -13.85 -0.67
N PHE A 275 -19.23 -12.78 -1.36
CA PHE A 275 -19.52 -12.54 -2.77
C PHE A 275 -18.33 -12.84 -3.69
N VAL A 276 -17.19 -13.24 -3.13
CA VAL A 276 -15.94 -13.43 -3.87
C VAL A 276 -15.68 -14.93 -4.10
N PRO A 277 -15.60 -15.39 -5.37
CA PRO A 277 -15.23 -16.77 -5.69
C PRO A 277 -13.90 -17.19 -5.07
N LYS A 278 -13.83 -18.42 -4.56
CA LYS A 278 -12.67 -18.93 -3.80
C LYS A 278 -11.41 -19.11 -4.66
N ASP A 279 -11.54 -19.17 -5.98
CA ASP A 279 -10.43 -19.31 -6.90
C ASP A 279 -9.75 -17.98 -7.28
N LYS A 280 -10.31 -16.83 -6.90
CA LYS A 280 -9.68 -15.52 -7.09
C LYS A 280 -8.39 -15.37 -6.29
N LEU A 281 -7.51 -14.49 -6.77
CA LEU A 281 -6.43 -13.93 -5.95
C LEU A 281 -7.02 -12.85 -5.04
N ILE A 282 -6.89 -13.02 -3.72
CA ILE A 282 -7.20 -11.96 -2.75
C ILE A 282 -5.93 -11.15 -2.51
N VAL A 283 -5.95 -9.87 -2.88
CA VAL A 283 -4.86 -8.93 -2.62
C VAL A 283 -5.32 -7.98 -1.51
N LEU A 284 -4.69 -8.05 -0.35
CA LEU A 284 -4.92 -7.11 0.74
C LEU A 284 -3.89 -6.00 0.69
N ALA A 285 -4.30 -4.76 0.92
CA ALA A 285 -3.41 -3.62 1.02
C ALA A 285 -3.75 -2.80 2.27
N PHE A 286 -2.75 -2.59 3.10
CA PHE A 286 -2.82 -1.83 4.36
C PHE A 286 -1.44 -1.23 4.65
N HIS A 287 -1.33 -0.33 5.62
CA HIS A 287 -0.08 0.42 5.79
C HIS A 287 0.94 -0.32 6.68
N ILE A 288 0.57 -0.67 7.92
CA ILE A 288 1.47 -1.29 8.90
C ILE A 288 1.62 -2.80 8.60
N PRO A 289 2.84 -3.36 8.53
CA PRO A 289 3.01 -4.79 8.29
C PRO A 289 2.37 -5.67 9.38
N LEU A 290 1.85 -6.83 8.97
CA LEU A 290 1.31 -7.83 9.92
C LEU A 290 2.42 -8.51 10.73
N LEU A 291 3.68 -8.43 10.29
CA LEU A 291 4.81 -9.10 10.92
C LEU A 291 5.26 -8.25 12.10
N HIS A 292 5.19 -8.82 13.30
CA HIS A 292 5.49 -8.09 14.50
C HIS A 292 6.15 -8.99 15.56
N LYS A 293 6.81 -8.35 16.52
CA LYS A 293 7.49 -9.04 17.63
C LYS A 293 6.55 -9.38 18.78
N ASN A 294 5.53 -8.54 19.01
CA ASN A 294 4.53 -8.72 20.05
C ASN A 294 3.27 -7.88 19.74
N SER A 295 2.24 -8.11 20.54
CA SER A 295 0.93 -7.48 20.38
C SER A 295 0.92 -5.96 20.57
N ASP A 296 1.99 -5.34 21.09
CA ASP A 296 2.08 -3.88 21.28
C ASP A 296 2.49 -3.14 20.00
N VAL A 297 2.88 -3.87 18.96
CA VAL A 297 3.12 -3.32 17.61
C VAL A 297 1.89 -3.52 16.72
N PHE A 298 1.36 -4.75 16.67
CA PHE A 298 0.17 -5.10 15.93
C PHE A 298 -0.69 -6.08 16.74
N ARG A 299 -2.01 -5.90 16.78
CA ARG A 299 -2.92 -6.75 17.57
C ARG A 299 -3.02 -8.17 17.02
N ASP A 300 -2.60 -9.14 17.82
CA ASP A 300 -2.61 -10.57 17.46
C ASP A 300 -4.02 -11.08 17.12
N GLU A 301 -5.02 -10.66 17.88
CA GLU A 301 -6.41 -11.07 17.69
C GLU A 301 -6.99 -10.60 16.36
N ASP A 302 -6.60 -9.41 15.91
CA ASP A 302 -7.08 -8.83 14.65
C ASP A 302 -6.39 -9.52 13.46
N ARG A 303 -5.08 -9.78 13.56
CA ARG A 303 -4.34 -10.59 12.58
C ARG A 303 -4.91 -12.00 12.48
N GLN A 304 -5.21 -12.63 13.62
CA GLN A 304 -5.76 -13.99 13.62
C GLN A 304 -7.14 -14.04 12.97
N ARG A 305 -8.04 -13.09 13.28
CA ARG A 305 -9.36 -13.02 12.64
C ARG A 305 -9.22 -12.84 11.13
N LEU A 306 -8.29 -11.99 10.67
CA LEU A 306 -8.01 -11.84 9.24
C LEU A 306 -7.57 -13.16 8.59
N PHE A 307 -6.63 -13.89 9.22
CA PHE A 307 -6.19 -15.20 8.73
C PHE A 307 -7.31 -16.24 8.70
N ASP A 308 -8.22 -16.21 9.68
CA ASP A 308 -9.38 -17.09 9.72
C ASP A 308 -10.34 -16.80 8.54
N LEU A 309 -10.57 -15.53 8.20
CA LEU A 309 -11.39 -15.12 7.05
C LEU A 309 -10.79 -15.57 5.70
N LEU A 310 -9.46 -15.67 5.63
CA LEU A 310 -8.72 -16.08 4.42
C LEU A 310 -8.49 -17.60 4.32
N ALA A 311 -8.97 -18.39 5.29
CA ALA A 311 -8.64 -19.82 5.38
C ALA A 311 -9.01 -20.63 4.13
N ASP A 312 -10.11 -20.26 3.45
CA ASP A 312 -10.63 -20.94 2.26
C ASP A 312 -10.10 -20.37 0.93
N TYR A 313 -9.22 -19.37 0.95
CA TYR A 313 -8.69 -18.72 -0.25
C TYR A 313 -7.25 -19.17 -0.54
N PRO A 314 -7.00 -20.10 -1.48
CA PRO A 314 -5.66 -20.65 -1.76
C PRO A 314 -4.68 -19.64 -2.34
N ASN A 315 -5.18 -18.54 -2.92
CA ASN A 315 -4.37 -17.50 -3.57
C ASN A 315 -4.55 -16.19 -2.81
N THR A 316 -3.56 -15.85 -1.98
CA THR A 316 -3.57 -14.64 -1.17
C THR A 316 -2.23 -13.92 -1.24
N LEU A 317 -2.28 -12.59 -1.12
CA LEU A 317 -1.15 -11.68 -1.08
C LEU A 317 -1.52 -10.50 -0.19
N SER A 318 -0.64 -10.11 0.74
CA SER A 318 -0.76 -8.84 1.44
C SER A 318 0.32 -7.85 1.00
N LEU A 319 -0.01 -6.58 0.98
CA LEU A 319 0.89 -5.47 0.68
C LEU A 319 0.89 -4.50 1.85
N SER A 320 2.09 -4.15 2.30
CA SER A 320 2.33 -3.15 3.35
C SER A 320 3.52 -2.27 3.03
N ALA A 321 3.73 -1.21 3.83
CA ALA A 321 4.87 -0.31 3.68
C ALA A 321 5.35 0.14 5.08
N HIS A 322 5.29 1.42 5.45
CA HIS A 322 5.51 1.94 6.82
C HIS A 322 6.96 1.88 7.35
N THR A 323 7.74 0.87 6.96
CA THR A 323 9.00 0.55 7.66
C THR A 323 10.23 1.26 7.10
N HIS A 324 10.13 1.87 5.91
CA HIS A 324 11.25 2.50 5.20
C HIS A 324 12.45 1.56 4.97
N PHE A 325 12.15 0.29 4.76
CA PHE A 325 13.01 -0.73 4.18
C PHE A 325 12.13 -1.69 3.38
N GLN A 326 12.72 -2.63 2.66
CA GLN A 326 11.98 -3.59 1.86
C GLN A 326 12.13 -5.01 2.41
N GLN A 327 11.05 -5.79 2.48
CA GLN A 327 11.10 -7.15 3.04
C GLN A 327 10.00 -8.07 2.49
N GLN A 328 10.35 -9.35 2.28
CA GLN A 328 9.39 -10.43 2.01
C GLN A 328 9.03 -11.15 3.32
N ASN A 329 7.78 -11.05 3.75
CA ASN A 329 7.27 -11.66 4.98
C ASN A 329 6.44 -12.90 4.65
N PHE A 330 6.63 -13.99 5.41
CA PHE A 330 5.89 -15.23 5.23
C PHE A 330 5.27 -15.70 6.54
N TYR A 331 3.99 -16.04 6.51
CA TYR A 331 3.24 -16.54 7.66
C TYR A 331 2.90 -18.00 7.48
N SER A 332 3.33 -18.81 8.43
CA SER A 332 3.08 -20.25 8.47
C SER A 332 2.11 -20.62 9.59
N LYS A 333 1.89 -21.92 9.81
CA LYS A 333 1.04 -22.41 10.89
C LYS A 333 1.49 -21.94 12.28
N THR A 334 2.78 -21.66 12.48
CA THR A 334 3.29 -21.12 13.75
C THR A 334 2.83 -19.68 14.00
N ASP A 335 2.47 -18.96 12.95
CA ASP A 335 2.03 -17.57 12.98
C ASP A 335 0.49 -17.45 12.99
N GLY A 336 -0.22 -18.59 13.10
CA GLY A 336 -1.68 -18.64 13.07
C GLY A 336 -2.31 -18.82 11.69
N TRP A 337 -1.49 -18.89 10.62
CA TRP A 337 -1.95 -19.13 9.25
C TRP A 337 -2.54 -20.54 9.10
N LYS A 338 -3.64 -20.67 8.34
CA LYS A 338 -4.41 -21.93 8.29
C LYS A 338 -4.01 -22.88 7.16
N GLN A 339 -3.31 -22.40 6.14
CA GLN A 339 -2.99 -23.19 4.96
C GLN A 339 -1.56 -23.74 4.99
N ASP A 340 -1.28 -24.76 4.18
CA ASP A 340 0.04 -25.39 4.10
C ASP A 340 1.08 -24.49 3.40
N LYS A 341 0.66 -23.80 2.33
CA LYS A 341 1.49 -22.77 1.69
C LYS A 341 1.49 -21.52 2.57
N PRO A 342 2.65 -21.01 3.00
CA PRO A 342 2.72 -19.78 3.78
C PRO A 342 2.06 -18.60 3.05
N HIS A 343 1.34 -17.76 3.80
CA HIS A 343 0.84 -16.48 3.28
C HIS A 343 2.02 -15.55 3.05
N HIS A 344 2.04 -14.88 1.90
CA HIS A 344 3.08 -13.94 1.55
C HIS A 344 2.56 -12.51 1.73
N GLU A 345 3.29 -11.72 2.49
CA GLU A 345 3.15 -10.27 2.57
C GLU A 345 4.42 -9.63 2.03
N TYR A 346 4.25 -8.67 1.13
CA TYR A 346 5.35 -7.85 0.64
C TYR A 346 5.31 -6.48 1.31
N ASN A 347 6.29 -6.21 2.18
CA ASN A 347 6.54 -4.88 2.73
C ASN A 347 7.36 -4.09 1.69
N VAL A 348 6.66 -3.23 0.96
CA VAL A 348 7.15 -2.54 -0.23
C VAL A 348 8.11 -1.42 0.15
N GLY A 349 9.21 -1.30 -0.61
CA GLY A 349 10.13 -0.18 -0.50
C GLY A 349 9.48 1.17 -0.78
N THR A 350 9.99 2.23 -0.16
CA THR A 350 9.35 3.54 -0.16
C THR A 350 9.84 4.44 -1.30
N THR A 351 8.93 5.26 -1.82
CA THR A 351 9.18 6.26 -2.87
C THR A 351 9.90 7.50 -2.32
N SER A 352 9.72 7.81 -1.04
CA SER A 352 10.52 8.81 -0.31
C SER A 352 11.90 8.28 0.10
N GLY A 353 12.10 6.96 0.11
CA GLY A 353 13.28 6.33 0.66
C GLY A 353 13.41 6.58 2.16
N ASP A 354 14.61 6.87 2.64
CA ASP A 354 14.84 7.31 4.03
C ASP A 354 14.48 8.81 4.19
N TRP A 355 13.19 9.15 4.06
CA TRP A 355 12.61 10.50 4.24
C TRP A 355 13.35 11.63 3.51
N TYR A 356 13.51 11.51 2.19
CA TYR A 356 14.17 12.53 1.37
C TYR A 356 15.57 12.93 1.89
N SER A 357 16.25 12.02 2.59
CA SER A 357 17.61 12.24 3.09
C SER A 357 18.68 11.90 2.06
N GLY A 358 19.93 12.19 2.43
CA GLY A 358 21.11 11.96 1.62
C GLY A 358 21.52 13.17 0.79
N LEU A 359 22.57 12.96 0.01
CA LEU A 359 23.04 13.94 -0.97
C LEU A 359 22.04 14.10 -2.09
N LYS A 360 21.96 15.28 -2.68
CA LYS A 360 21.18 15.49 -3.91
C LYS A 360 21.87 14.82 -5.10
N ASN A 361 21.07 14.16 -5.94
CA ASN A 361 21.50 13.64 -7.24
C ASN A 361 21.58 14.77 -8.29
N GLU A 362 21.91 14.42 -9.53
CA GLU A 362 22.02 15.39 -10.64
C GLU A 362 20.71 16.14 -10.95
N GLN A 363 19.57 15.61 -10.54
CA GLN A 363 18.25 16.25 -10.69
C GLN A 363 17.90 17.17 -9.51
N GLY A 364 18.80 17.31 -8.52
CA GLY A 364 18.56 18.06 -7.30
C GLY A 364 17.67 17.33 -6.28
N VAL A 365 17.39 16.05 -6.49
CA VAL A 365 16.56 15.21 -5.63
C VAL A 365 17.46 14.41 -4.67
N PRO A 366 17.18 14.36 -3.35
CA PRO A 366 17.96 13.54 -2.43
C PRO A 366 18.01 12.06 -2.86
N THR A 367 19.15 11.39 -2.67
CA THR A 367 19.34 9.98 -3.09
C THR A 367 18.46 9.02 -2.30
N SER A 368 18.26 9.29 -1.00
CA SER A 368 17.28 8.63 -0.12
C SER A 368 17.33 7.11 -0.20
N THR A 369 18.52 6.52 -0.11
CA THR A 369 18.62 5.06 0.06
C THR A 369 18.01 4.69 1.41
N MET A 370 17.16 3.66 1.43
CA MET A 370 16.52 3.14 2.63
C MET A 370 17.55 2.54 3.59
N ARG A 371 17.15 2.35 4.85
CA ARG A 371 18.05 2.01 5.96
C ARG A 371 18.68 0.62 5.84
N ASP A 372 18.07 -0.26 5.05
CA ASP A 372 18.52 -1.60 4.67
C ASP A 372 19.47 -1.60 3.46
N GLY A 373 19.79 -0.43 2.91
CA GLY A 373 20.63 -0.26 1.72
C GLY A 373 19.88 -0.35 0.39
N THR A 374 18.58 -0.55 0.39
CA THR A 374 17.76 -0.56 -0.82
C THR A 374 17.56 0.88 -1.34
N PRO A 375 17.91 1.20 -2.60
CA PRO A 375 17.61 2.50 -3.18
C PRO A 375 16.09 2.75 -3.24
N LYS A 376 15.64 4.01 -3.09
CA LYS A 376 14.23 4.34 -3.30
C LYS A 376 13.75 4.01 -4.71
N GLY A 377 12.46 3.75 -4.83
CA GLY A 377 11.85 3.25 -6.04
C GLY A 377 10.38 2.92 -5.82
N TYR A 378 9.84 2.07 -6.67
CA TYR A 378 8.47 1.59 -6.57
C TYR A 378 8.36 0.15 -7.04
N ALA A 379 7.37 -0.57 -6.50
CA ALA A 379 7.06 -1.91 -6.94
C ALA A 379 6.09 -1.89 -8.13
N ILE A 380 6.16 -2.95 -8.92
CA ILE A 380 5.22 -3.25 -9.99
C ILE A 380 4.65 -4.62 -9.68
N LEU A 381 3.35 -4.66 -9.36
CA LEU A 381 2.60 -5.89 -9.20
C LEU A 381 2.24 -6.39 -10.60
N ASN A 382 2.69 -7.59 -10.96
CA ASN A 382 2.31 -8.25 -12.20
C ASN A 382 1.33 -9.38 -11.84
N ILE A 383 0.12 -9.37 -12.41
CA ILE A 383 -0.89 -10.41 -12.21
C ILE A 383 -1.10 -11.17 -13.51
N SER A 384 -1.09 -12.51 -13.43
CA SER A 384 -1.52 -13.40 -14.51
C SER A 384 -2.53 -14.40 -13.96
N GLY A 385 -3.78 -14.26 -14.40
CA GLY A 385 -4.92 -14.90 -13.76
C GLY A 385 -4.97 -14.61 -12.25
N ASN A 386 -4.97 -15.66 -11.43
CA ASN A 386 -5.00 -15.58 -9.96
C ASN A 386 -3.61 -15.75 -9.31
N THR A 387 -2.55 -15.49 -10.07
CA THR A 387 -1.17 -15.54 -9.59
C THR A 387 -0.48 -14.20 -9.79
N TYR A 388 0.64 -14.00 -9.10
CA TYR A 388 1.36 -12.74 -9.13
C TYR A 388 2.88 -12.92 -9.11
N THR A 389 3.57 -11.91 -9.60
CA THR A 389 5.00 -11.66 -9.39
C THR A 389 5.22 -10.16 -9.11
N PHE A 390 6.43 -9.80 -8.70
CA PHE A 390 6.81 -8.41 -8.52
C PHE A 390 8.07 -8.07 -9.31
N ASP A 391 8.11 -6.86 -9.84
CA ASP A 391 9.35 -6.17 -10.17
C ASP A 391 9.54 -5.00 -9.19
N TYR A 392 10.79 -4.61 -8.93
CA TYR A 392 11.09 -3.37 -8.23
C TYR A 392 11.87 -2.44 -9.15
N LYS A 393 11.37 -1.22 -9.34
CA LYS A 393 12.01 -0.22 -10.18
C LYS A 393 12.73 0.79 -9.30
N VAL A 394 14.06 0.70 -9.27
CA VAL A 394 14.90 1.72 -8.64
C VAL A 394 14.79 3.02 -9.42
N ALA A 395 14.51 4.12 -8.71
CA ALA A 395 14.35 5.44 -9.31
C ALA A 395 15.65 5.88 -10.03
N GLY A 396 15.51 6.35 -11.27
CA GLY A 396 16.62 6.84 -12.09
C GLY A 396 17.63 5.78 -12.57
N GLN A 397 17.36 4.48 -12.36
CA GLN A 397 18.20 3.38 -12.84
C GLN A 397 17.50 2.54 -13.92
N PRO A 398 18.21 1.78 -14.76
CA PRO A 398 17.59 0.83 -15.70
C PRO A 398 16.65 -0.18 -15.01
N GLU A 399 15.64 -0.69 -15.74
CA GLU A 399 14.67 -1.68 -15.21
C GLU A 399 15.32 -2.97 -14.68
N ASP A 400 16.49 -3.35 -15.21
CA ASP A 400 17.24 -4.55 -14.82
C ASP A 400 18.20 -4.34 -13.64
N TYR A 401 18.26 -3.12 -13.07
CA TYR A 401 19.05 -2.82 -11.88
C TYR A 401 18.37 -3.33 -10.60
N GLN A 402 18.56 -4.61 -10.32
CA GLN A 402 17.89 -5.34 -9.23
C GLN A 402 18.81 -5.69 -8.05
N LEU A 403 20.13 -5.54 -8.21
CA LEU A 403 21.10 -5.82 -7.15
C LEU A 403 22.31 -4.89 -7.23
N LYS A 404 22.92 -4.61 -6.08
CA LYS A 404 24.12 -3.78 -5.95
C LYS A 404 25.32 -4.63 -5.52
N ILE A 405 26.38 -4.60 -6.33
CA ILE A 405 27.63 -5.33 -6.04
C ILE A 405 28.63 -4.42 -5.32
N ILE A 406 29.03 -4.81 -4.10
CA ILE A 406 29.78 -3.97 -3.16
C ILE A 406 31.15 -4.61 -2.89
N TYR A 407 32.18 -3.96 -3.43
CA TYR A 407 33.61 -4.18 -3.19
C TYR A 407 34.41 -3.00 -3.81
N PRO A 408 35.68 -2.77 -3.44
CA PRO A 408 36.50 -1.69 -4.01
C PRO A 408 36.84 -1.91 -5.49
N ALA A 409 36.79 -0.87 -6.31
CA ALA A 409 37.07 -0.98 -7.75
C ALA A 409 38.52 -1.38 -8.07
N GLU A 410 39.47 -1.09 -7.18
CA GLU A 410 40.89 -1.44 -7.33
C GLU A 410 41.42 -2.10 -6.05
N LEU A 411 42.13 -3.22 -6.17
CA LEU A 411 42.67 -4.01 -5.05
C LEU A 411 44.11 -4.46 -5.31
N LYS A 412 44.93 -4.50 -4.24
CA LYS A 412 46.24 -5.16 -4.30
C LYS A 412 46.08 -6.67 -4.32
N GLN A 413 46.83 -7.33 -5.19
CA GLN A 413 46.76 -8.77 -5.38
C GLN A 413 46.98 -9.55 -4.08
N LYS A 414 47.93 -9.10 -3.24
CA LYS A 414 48.24 -9.73 -1.94
C LYS A 414 47.15 -9.52 -0.87
N GLU A 415 46.24 -8.56 -1.07
CA GLU A 415 45.23 -8.15 -0.09
C GLU A 415 43.82 -8.63 -0.44
N LEU A 416 43.61 -9.20 -1.64
CA LEU A 416 42.32 -9.70 -2.13
C LEU A 416 41.48 -10.45 -1.08
N ARG A 417 42.09 -11.36 -0.32
CA ARG A 417 41.40 -12.18 0.69
C ARG A 417 40.92 -11.41 1.93
N ARG A 418 41.37 -10.16 2.12
CA ARG A 418 40.93 -9.28 3.21
C ARG A 418 39.57 -8.64 2.91
N TYR A 419 39.18 -8.58 1.64
CA TYR A 419 37.93 -7.97 1.22
C TYR A 419 36.82 -9.02 1.11
N THR A 420 35.64 -8.61 1.52
CA THR A 420 34.39 -9.37 1.32
C THR A 420 33.67 -8.75 0.12
N LEU A 421 33.23 -9.59 -0.80
CA LEU A 421 32.27 -9.24 -1.85
C LEU A 421 30.88 -9.29 -1.22
N TYR A 422 30.21 -8.15 -1.12
CA TYR A 422 28.80 -8.11 -0.73
C TYR A 422 27.91 -7.90 -1.95
N THR A 423 26.69 -8.40 -1.87
CA THR A 423 25.62 -8.12 -2.83
C THR A 423 24.33 -7.87 -2.08
N ASN A 424 23.76 -6.68 -2.25
CA ASN A 424 22.41 -6.38 -1.83
C ASN A 424 21.48 -6.69 -3.00
N PHE A 425 20.63 -7.72 -2.85
CA PHE A 425 19.64 -8.08 -3.86
C PHE A 425 18.28 -7.59 -3.40
N PHE A 426 17.82 -6.45 -3.92
CA PHE A 426 16.78 -5.62 -3.30
C PHE A 426 15.49 -6.38 -2.99
N MET A 427 15.02 -7.21 -3.92
CA MET A 427 13.79 -8.01 -3.77
C MET A 427 14.01 -9.38 -3.10
N GLY A 428 15.23 -9.68 -2.68
CA GLY A 428 15.62 -11.01 -2.23
C GLY A 428 14.93 -11.44 -0.94
N LYS A 429 14.67 -12.74 -0.83
CA LYS A 429 14.36 -13.41 0.43
C LYS A 429 15.53 -14.30 0.86
N ALA A 430 15.60 -14.65 2.15
CA ALA A 430 16.78 -15.24 2.76
C ALA A 430 17.27 -16.57 2.11
N ASP A 431 16.36 -17.35 1.55
CA ASP A 431 16.63 -18.64 0.89
C ASP A 431 16.74 -18.54 -0.64
N ASP A 432 16.77 -17.34 -1.21
CA ASP A 432 17.06 -17.14 -2.63
C ASP A 432 18.51 -17.52 -2.99
N ILE A 433 18.71 -17.87 -4.26
CA ILE A 433 20.00 -18.30 -4.77
C ILE A 433 20.73 -17.09 -5.34
N VAL A 434 21.83 -16.69 -4.69
CA VAL A 434 22.75 -15.68 -5.20
C VAL A 434 24.10 -16.31 -5.46
N GLU A 435 24.64 -16.09 -6.66
CA GLU A 435 25.92 -16.64 -7.10
C GLU A 435 26.77 -15.57 -7.77
N TYR A 436 28.10 -15.71 -7.66
CA TYR A 436 29.04 -14.86 -8.38
C TYR A 436 29.95 -15.66 -9.32
N SER A 437 30.42 -15.00 -10.37
CA SER A 437 31.41 -15.47 -11.32
C SER A 437 32.51 -14.43 -11.53
N LEU A 438 33.73 -14.89 -11.75
CA LEU A 438 34.90 -14.06 -12.06
C LEU A 438 35.34 -14.35 -13.49
N ASP A 439 35.38 -13.36 -14.36
CA ASP A 439 35.75 -13.48 -15.78
C ASP A 439 34.92 -14.54 -16.54
N GLY A 440 33.62 -14.68 -16.22
CA GLY A 440 32.73 -15.67 -16.84
C GLY A 440 33.05 -17.13 -16.50
N LYS A 441 33.86 -17.38 -15.47
CA LYS A 441 34.21 -18.73 -15.00
C LYS A 441 33.05 -19.36 -14.21
N LYS A 442 33.33 -20.52 -13.58
CA LYS A 442 32.35 -21.27 -12.78
C LYS A 442 31.69 -20.38 -11.71
N TRP A 443 30.37 -20.42 -11.68
CA TRP A 443 29.54 -19.76 -10.68
C TRP A 443 29.71 -20.39 -9.30
N GLN A 444 29.66 -19.54 -8.28
CA GLN A 444 29.83 -19.92 -6.88
C GLN A 444 28.74 -19.29 -6.04
N LYS A 445 28.13 -20.08 -5.16
CA LYS A 445 27.13 -19.60 -4.21
C LYS A 445 27.73 -18.57 -3.26
N MET A 446 26.96 -17.52 -3.02
CA MET A 446 27.18 -16.56 -1.95
C MET A 446 26.40 -17.01 -0.71
N GLU A 447 26.86 -16.58 0.47
CA GLU A 447 26.22 -16.84 1.76
C GLU A 447 25.28 -15.69 2.11
N GLN A 448 24.02 -15.97 2.42
CA GLN A 448 23.11 -14.94 2.93
C GLN A 448 23.54 -14.51 4.33
N VAL A 449 23.48 -13.21 4.61
CA VAL A 449 23.84 -12.62 5.90
C VAL A 449 22.87 -11.51 6.29
N THR A 450 22.65 -11.36 7.59
CA THR A 450 21.87 -10.24 8.15
C THR A 450 22.81 -9.29 8.88
N THR A 451 23.19 -8.21 8.18
CA THR A 451 24.04 -7.12 8.69
C THR A 451 23.69 -5.83 7.94
N GLU A 452 24.19 -4.70 8.43
CA GLU A 452 24.04 -3.40 7.75
C GLU A 452 24.68 -3.46 6.35
N ASP A 453 24.03 -2.84 5.36
CA ASP A 453 24.59 -2.68 4.03
C ASP A 453 25.85 -1.80 4.09
N PRO A 454 27.04 -2.32 3.72
CA PRO A 454 28.29 -1.57 3.88
C PRO A 454 28.35 -0.30 3.02
N SER A 455 27.64 -0.28 1.89
CA SER A 455 27.59 0.89 1.02
C SER A 455 26.68 1.97 1.60
N TYR A 456 25.56 1.62 2.21
CA TYR A 456 24.70 2.59 2.90
C TYR A 456 25.38 3.12 4.16
N LEU A 457 25.99 2.24 4.97
CA LEU A 457 26.78 2.66 6.13
C LEU A 457 27.86 3.68 5.74
N TYR A 458 28.53 3.46 4.61
CA TYR A 458 29.49 4.43 4.08
C TYR A 458 28.85 5.79 3.74
N GLU A 459 27.65 5.82 3.15
CA GLU A 459 26.93 7.08 2.88
C GLU A 459 26.57 7.83 4.17
N VAL A 460 26.13 7.13 5.23
CA VAL A 460 25.87 7.74 6.54
C VAL A 460 27.16 8.33 7.12
N LEU A 461 28.26 7.58 7.07
CA LEU A 461 29.56 8.00 7.62
C LEU A 461 30.17 9.22 6.92
N LYS A 462 29.77 9.51 5.67
CA LYS A 462 30.19 10.76 5.00
C LYS A 462 29.67 12.00 5.72
N PHE A 463 28.47 11.95 6.29
CA PHE A 463 27.92 13.04 7.09
C PHE A 463 28.56 13.09 8.48
N ASP A 464 28.70 11.93 9.13
CA ASP A 464 29.21 11.86 10.51
C ASP A 464 30.68 12.25 10.65
N ASN A 465 31.49 12.01 9.62
CA ASN A 465 32.91 12.33 9.61
C ASN A 465 33.23 13.59 8.80
N ALA A 466 32.24 14.41 8.47
CA ALA A 466 32.46 15.60 7.65
C ALA A 466 33.15 16.72 8.44
N ASP A 467 34.29 17.22 7.94
CA ASP A 467 34.97 18.42 8.50
C ASP A 467 34.19 19.72 8.20
N LYS A 468 33.23 19.67 7.28
CA LYS A 468 32.39 20.79 6.84
C LYS A 468 30.95 20.34 6.71
N LEU A 469 30.02 21.29 6.79
CA LEU A 469 28.61 21.02 6.57
C LEU A 469 28.42 20.35 5.20
N VAL A 470 27.77 19.19 5.21
CA VAL A 470 27.33 18.49 4.00
C VAL A 470 25.93 18.99 3.65
N GLU A 471 25.74 19.48 2.42
CA GLU A 471 24.41 19.90 1.96
C GLU A 471 23.49 18.68 1.82
N GLY A 472 22.30 18.78 2.41
CA GLY A 472 21.30 17.71 2.45
C GLY A 472 20.88 17.37 3.88
N ARG A 473 19.97 16.41 4.01
CA ARG A 473 19.57 15.85 5.33
C ARG A 473 20.40 14.59 5.56
N ARG A 474 21.05 14.48 6.73
CA ARG A 474 21.77 13.27 7.11
C ARG A 474 20.80 12.07 7.06
N PRO A 475 21.17 10.96 6.40
CA PRO A 475 20.38 9.74 6.47
C PRO A 475 20.26 9.21 7.91
N SER A 476 19.25 8.40 8.16
CA SER A 476 19.08 7.61 9.38
C SER A 476 20.22 6.61 9.54
N ASN A 477 20.32 6.02 10.74
CA ASN A 477 21.28 4.93 10.94
C ASN A 477 20.83 3.67 10.19
N ALA A 478 21.83 2.96 9.64
CA ALA A 478 21.65 1.68 8.99
C ALA A 478 20.94 0.68 9.91
N VAL A 479 20.18 -0.22 9.29
CA VAL A 479 19.62 -1.39 9.95
C VAL A 479 20.13 -2.64 9.25
N PRO A 480 20.16 -3.79 9.95
CA PRO A 480 20.47 -5.05 9.30
C PRO A 480 19.52 -5.33 8.13
N SER A 481 20.07 -5.59 6.95
CA SER A 481 19.32 -5.97 5.75
C SER A 481 18.97 -7.46 5.79
N ALA A 482 17.76 -7.82 5.37
CA ALA A 482 17.33 -9.22 5.24
C ALA A 482 17.82 -9.88 3.93
N HIS A 483 18.31 -9.07 3.00
CA HIS A 483 18.55 -9.42 1.59
C HIS A 483 19.97 -9.02 1.16
N LEU A 484 20.93 -9.36 2.01
CA LEU A 484 22.36 -9.20 1.76
C LEU A 484 23.04 -10.58 1.65
N TRP A 485 23.93 -10.71 0.68
CA TRP A 485 24.76 -11.88 0.48
C TRP A 485 26.23 -11.50 0.50
N GLN A 486 27.09 -12.43 0.93
CA GLN A 486 28.53 -12.24 0.96
C GLN A 486 29.30 -13.42 0.36
N ALA A 487 30.49 -13.13 -0.15
CA ALA A 487 31.49 -14.13 -0.52
C ALA A 487 32.91 -13.59 -0.32
N LYS A 488 33.89 -14.49 -0.24
CA LYS A 488 35.31 -14.10 -0.31
C LYS A 488 35.76 -14.04 -1.77
N LEU A 489 36.43 -12.96 -2.15
CA LEU A 489 37.04 -12.86 -3.49
C LEU A 489 38.15 -13.91 -3.63
N GLN A 490 38.11 -14.67 -4.73
CA GLN A 490 39.16 -15.63 -5.05
C GLN A 490 40.45 -14.92 -5.49
N LYS A 491 41.57 -15.66 -5.52
CA LYS A 491 42.84 -15.13 -6.04
C LYS A 491 42.69 -14.82 -7.54
N LEU A 492 43.09 -13.62 -7.92
CA LEU A 492 43.14 -13.16 -9.30
C LEU A 492 44.57 -12.67 -9.62
N PRO A 493 45.05 -12.81 -10.87
CA PRO A 493 46.28 -12.17 -11.32
C PRO A 493 46.14 -10.64 -11.34
N ALA A 494 47.24 -9.91 -11.47
CA ALA A 494 47.17 -8.48 -11.77
C ALA A 494 46.55 -8.26 -13.16
N GLY A 495 45.65 -7.29 -13.30
CA GLY A 495 44.88 -7.05 -14.51
C GLY A 495 43.48 -6.51 -14.24
N ASN A 496 42.69 -6.36 -15.30
CA ASN A 496 41.27 -6.05 -15.20
C ASN A 496 40.46 -7.35 -15.21
N HIS A 497 39.45 -7.41 -14.35
CA HIS A 497 38.57 -8.54 -14.15
C HIS A 497 37.13 -8.07 -14.06
N THR A 498 36.20 -8.93 -14.47
CA THR A 498 34.77 -8.66 -14.31
C THR A 498 34.20 -9.58 -13.24
N VAL A 499 33.55 -9.01 -12.24
CA VAL A 499 32.73 -9.73 -11.26
C VAL A 499 31.29 -9.68 -11.74
N GLN A 500 30.71 -10.84 -12.04
CA GLN A 500 29.29 -10.96 -12.35
C GLN A 500 28.58 -11.57 -11.16
N VAL A 501 27.42 -11.05 -10.79
CA VAL A 501 26.56 -11.64 -9.78
C VAL A 501 25.21 -11.91 -10.42
N ARG A 502 24.65 -13.09 -10.14
CA ARG A 502 23.28 -13.42 -10.50
C ARG A 502 22.48 -13.82 -9.27
N ALA A 503 21.24 -13.38 -9.23
CA ALA A 503 20.28 -13.75 -8.21
C ALA A 503 19.05 -14.36 -8.89
N THR A 504 18.53 -15.45 -8.34
CA THR A 504 17.24 -16.03 -8.76
C THR A 504 16.24 -15.78 -7.64
N ASP A 505 15.18 -15.04 -7.95
CA ASP A 505 14.16 -14.64 -6.99
C ASP A 505 13.14 -15.75 -6.68
N MET A 506 12.26 -15.49 -5.73
CA MET A 506 11.20 -16.41 -5.31
C MET A 506 10.21 -16.80 -6.42
N PHE A 507 10.19 -16.07 -7.54
CA PHE A 507 9.37 -16.34 -8.72
C PHE A 507 10.15 -17.06 -9.84
N GLY A 508 11.43 -17.37 -9.61
CA GLY A 508 12.32 -18.05 -10.56
C GLY A 508 12.93 -17.13 -11.61
N LYS A 509 12.73 -15.81 -11.53
CA LYS A 509 13.34 -14.85 -12.45
C LYS A 509 14.79 -14.61 -12.03
N THR A 510 15.68 -14.60 -13.02
CA THR A 510 17.12 -14.40 -12.80
C THR A 510 17.52 -12.98 -13.18
N HIS A 511 18.22 -12.32 -12.26
CA HIS A 511 18.74 -10.97 -12.40
C HIS A 511 20.26 -11.01 -12.40
N VAL A 512 20.91 -10.29 -13.31
CA VAL A 512 22.37 -10.30 -13.46
C VAL A 512 22.90 -8.88 -13.45
N GLN A 513 23.95 -8.64 -12.66
CA GLN A 513 24.71 -7.40 -12.71
C GLN A 513 26.20 -7.71 -12.79
N SER A 514 26.95 -6.76 -13.34
CA SER A 514 28.40 -6.88 -13.49
C SER A 514 29.08 -5.63 -12.94
N LYS A 515 30.25 -5.81 -12.35
CA LYS A 515 31.10 -4.71 -11.89
C LYS A 515 32.55 -5.05 -12.22
N GLU A 516 33.31 -4.03 -12.61
CA GLU A 516 34.74 -4.17 -12.92
C GLU A 516 35.58 -4.20 -11.65
N LEU A 517 36.71 -4.91 -11.71
CA LEU A 517 37.69 -5.05 -10.64
C LEU A 517 39.10 -4.99 -11.23
N ARG A 518 39.87 -3.98 -10.84
CA ARG A 518 41.29 -3.87 -11.20
C ARG A 518 42.17 -4.44 -10.10
N ILE A 519 43.03 -5.39 -10.44
CA ILE A 519 44.02 -5.96 -9.54
C ILE A 519 45.40 -5.38 -9.87
N VAL A 520 46.02 -4.75 -8.88
CA VAL A 520 47.39 -4.21 -8.95
C VAL A 520 48.35 -5.08 -8.14
N LYS A 521 49.64 -5.07 -8.48
CA LYS A 521 50.66 -5.90 -7.81
C LYS A 521 50.84 -5.57 -6.34
#